data_AF-F4XCZ0-F1
#
_entry.id   AF-F4XCZ0-F1
#
_cell.length_a   1.000
_cell.length_b   1.000
_cell.length_c   1.000
_cell.angle_alpha   90.00
_cell.angle_beta   90.00
_cell.angle_gamma   90.00
#
_symmetry.space_group_name_H-M   'P 1'
#
loop_
_entity.id
_entity.type
_entity.pdbx_description
1 polymer ?
#
loop_
_entity_poly.entity_id
_entity_poly.type
_entity_poly.pdbx_seq_one_letter_code
_entity_poly.pdbx_strand_id
1 'polypeptide(L)'
;MDLTRNIVPTSAQAPRVARLTRHLKARLEDFGPGGPEVVQADQATGTVRFRVPGKDSVWLRQQLGERWNIQIQVEDGLAVCRLGPDTPFEGLDRLWGCLFELVG
;
A
#
# COMPACT_ATOMS: atom_id res chain seq x y z
N MET A 1 -6.25 9.40 -3.93
CA MET A 1 -4.94 9.23 -3.26
C MET A 1 -4.00 8.56 -4.25
N ASP A 2 -2.84 9.14 -4.49
CA ASP A 2 -1.86 8.62 -5.43
C ASP A 2 -0.68 8.02 -4.67
N LEU A 3 -0.53 6.69 -4.73
CA LEU A 3 0.57 5.92 -4.13
C LEU A 3 1.53 5.36 -5.20
N THR A 4 1.52 5.95 -6.40
CA THR A 4 2.37 5.51 -7.52
C THR A 4 3.71 6.24 -7.58
N ARG A 5 3.85 7.34 -6.85
CA ARG A 5 5.00 8.23 -6.94
C ARG A 5 6.16 7.72 -6.10
N ASN A 6 7.29 7.47 -6.76
CA ASN A 6 8.54 7.13 -6.08
C ASN A 6 9.26 8.40 -5.65
N ILE A 7 9.16 8.77 -4.38
CA ILE A 7 9.86 9.92 -3.80
C ILE A 7 10.96 9.40 -2.89
N VAL A 8 12.22 9.75 -3.20
CA VAL A 8 13.35 9.42 -2.34
C VAL A 8 13.29 10.33 -1.10
N PRO A 9 13.11 9.80 0.11
CA PRO A 9 13.04 10.63 1.30
C PRO A 9 14.41 11.23 1.62
N THR A 10 14.41 12.50 2.03
CA THR A 10 15.59 13.10 2.66
C THR A 10 15.85 12.47 4.03
N SER A 11 17.06 12.65 4.60
CA SER A 11 17.40 12.15 5.93
C SER A 11 16.43 12.64 7.03
N ALA A 12 15.91 13.87 6.91
CA ALA A 12 14.92 14.42 7.84
C ALA A 12 13.53 13.76 7.70
N GLN A 13 13.19 13.25 6.52
CA GLN A 13 11.90 12.61 6.21
C GLN A 13 11.92 11.10 6.43
N ALA A 14 13.09 10.46 6.38
CA ALA A 14 13.24 9.01 6.49
C ALA A 14 12.53 8.40 7.71
N PRO A 15 12.58 8.97 8.93
CA PRO A 15 11.84 8.41 10.07
C PRO A 15 10.32 8.39 9.87
N ARG A 16 9.77 9.40 9.19
CA ARG A 16 8.34 9.48 8.89
C ARG A 16 7.94 8.43 7.85
N VAL A 17 8.70 8.29 6.76
CA VAL A 17 8.44 7.27 5.73
C VAL A 17 8.55 5.86 6.31
N ALA A 18 9.54 5.60 7.17
CA ALA A 18 9.67 4.33 7.87
C ALA A 18 8.45 4.03 8.77
N ARG A 19 7.92 5.04 9.48
CA ARG A 19 6.69 4.88 10.28
C ARG A 19 5.47 4.54 9.41
N LEU A 20 5.26 5.27 8.31
CA LEU A 20 4.16 4.97 7.37
C LEU A 20 4.25 3.56 6.81
N THR A 21 5.46 3.13 6.45
CA THR A 21 5.72 1.80 5.88
C THR A 21 5.38 0.70 6.88
N ARG A 22 5.81 0.85 8.14
CA ARG A 22 5.45 -0.08 9.22
C ARG A 22 3.94 -0.07 9.49
N HIS A 23 3.30 1.11 9.45
CA HIS A 23 1.86 1.24 9.64
C HIS A 23 1.08 0.50 8.56
N LEU A 24 1.37 0.74 7.28
CA LEU A 24 0.70 0.05 6.19
C LEU A 24 0.93 -1.45 6.24
N LYS A 25 2.17 -1.90 6.52
CA LYS A 25 2.47 -3.33 6.70
C LYS A 25 1.59 -3.95 7.78
N ALA A 26 1.54 -3.34 8.98
CA ALA A 26 0.72 -3.84 10.08
C ALA A 26 -0.76 -3.92 9.70
N ARG A 27 -1.31 -2.87 9.07
CA ARG A 27 -2.69 -2.85 8.58
C ARG A 27 -3.01 -3.96 7.58
N LEU A 28 -2.10 -4.23 6.66
CA LEU A 28 -2.28 -5.34 5.70
C LEU A 28 -2.25 -6.70 6.40
N GLU A 29 -1.37 -6.87 7.39
CA GLU A 29 -1.26 -8.09 8.19
C GLU A 29 -2.45 -8.30 9.16
N ASP A 30 -3.12 -7.22 9.58
CA ASP A 30 -4.31 -7.26 10.45
C ASP A 30 -5.51 -7.98 9.81
N PHE A 31 -5.52 -8.20 8.49
CA PHE A 31 -6.57 -9.00 7.83
C PHE A 31 -6.56 -10.47 8.27
N GLY A 32 -5.41 -11.00 8.69
CA GLY A 32 -5.26 -12.41 9.00
C GLY A 32 -5.28 -13.33 7.75
N PRO A 33 -5.52 -14.64 7.95
CA PRO A 33 -5.46 -15.63 6.88
C PRO A 33 -6.42 -15.34 5.71
N GLY A 34 -5.91 -15.40 4.48
CA GLY A 34 -6.67 -15.12 3.25
C GLY A 34 -6.70 -13.63 2.85
N GLY A 35 -6.20 -12.74 3.71
CA GLY A 35 -6.03 -11.32 3.41
C GLY A 35 -4.80 -10.98 2.56
N PRO A 36 -4.47 -9.69 2.43
CA PRO A 36 -3.25 -9.24 1.76
C PRO A 36 -1.98 -9.84 2.38
N GLU A 37 -1.14 -10.45 1.55
CA GLU A 37 0.16 -10.97 1.93
C GLU A 37 1.26 -9.98 1.54
N VAL A 38 1.93 -9.42 2.55
CA VAL A 38 3.05 -8.49 2.33
C VAL A 38 4.29 -9.28 1.92
N VAL A 39 4.78 -9.02 0.71
CA VAL A 39 6.01 -9.61 0.16
C VAL A 39 7.23 -8.77 0.53
N GLN A 40 7.07 -7.43 0.56
CA GLN A 40 8.14 -6.51 0.93
C GLN A 40 7.59 -5.26 1.60
N ALA A 41 8.30 -4.75 2.60
CA ALA A 41 8.06 -3.44 3.21
C ALA A 41 9.40 -2.75 3.47
N ASP A 42 9.86 -1.98 2.48
CA ASP A 42 11.13 -1.26 2.55
C ASP A 42 10.94 0.11 3.20
N GLN A 43 11.42 0.22 4.44
CA GLN A 43 11.30 1.42 5.26
C GLN A 43 12.22 2.56 4.80
N ALA A 44 13.27 2.26 4.04
CA ALA A 44 14.19 3.27 3.51
C ALA A 44 13.58 3.99 2.31
N THR A 45 12.87 3.26 1.44
CA THR A 45 12.27 3.83 0.23
C THR A 45 10.77 4.14 0.35
N GLY A 46 10.10 3.62 1.38
CA GLY A 46 8.65 3.73 1.51
C GLY A 46 7.87 2.76 0.62
N THR A 47 8.53 1.74 0.07
CA THR A 47 7.89 0.79 -0.86
C THR A 47 7.26 -0.36 -0.09
N VAL A 48 5.96 -0.59 -0.30
CA VAL A 48 5.24 -1.77 0.19
C VAL A 48 4.74 -2.57 -1.00
N ARG A 49 5.15 -3.83 -1.10
CA ARG A 49 4.69 -4.80 -2.10
C ARG A 49 3.87 -5.88 -1.43
N PHE A 50 2.69 -6.16 -1.97
CA PHE A 50 1.81 -7.21 -1.47
C PHE A 50 1.03 -7.86 -2.60
N ARG A 51 0.44 -9.01 -2.31
CA ARG A 51 -0.54 -9.68 -3.18
C ARG A 51 -1.76 -10.03 -2.36
N VAL A 52 -2.90 -10.24 -3.01
CA VAL A 52 -4.08 -10.80 -2.34
C VAL A 52 -4.32 -12.20 -2.92
N PRO A 53 -4.26 -13.27 -2.11
CA PRO A 53 -4.50 -14.62 -2.60
C PRO A 53 -5.81 -14.75 -3.38
N GLY A 54 -5.74 -15.38 -4.55
CA GLY A 54 -6.90 -15.57 -5.42
C GLY A 54 -7.41 -14.29 -6.13
N LYS A 55 -6.72 -13.16 -5.99
CA LYS A 55 -7.03 -11.92 -6.72
C LYS A 55 -5.83 -11.48 -7.56
N ASP A 56 -6.10 -11.05 -8.78
CA ASP A 56 -5.11 -10.44 -9.64
C ASP A 56 -4.82 -8.98 -9.20
N SER A 57 -3.54 -8.62 -9.14
CA SER A 57 -3.10 -7.27 -8.74
C SER A 57 -3.52 -6.20 -9.76
N VAL A 58 -3.64 -6.55 -11.05
CA VAL A 58 -4.13 -5.60 -12.07
C VAL A 58 -5.61 -5.31 -11.85
N TRP A 59 -6.43 -6.34 -11.60
CA TRP A 59 -7.82 -6.17 -11.18
C TRP A 59 -7.94 -5.33 -9.91
N LEU A 60 -7.12 -5.62 -8.88
CA LEU A 60 -7.13 -4.87 -7.62
C LEU A 60 -6.86 -3.38 -7.85
N ARG A 61 -5.84 -3.05 -8.65
CA ARG A 61 -5.53 -1.67 -9.04
C ARG A 61 -6.71 -0.99 -9.72
N GLN A 62 -7.38 -1.67 -10.66
CA GLN A 62 -8.56 -1.13 -11.35
C GLN A 62 -9.69 -0.82 -10.36
N GLN A 63 -10.03 -1.76 -9.48
CA GLN A 63 -11.10 -1.55 -8.49
C GLN A 63 -10.80 -0.38 -7.54
N LEU A 64 -9.56 -0.29 -7.05
CA LEU A 64 -9.13 0.81 -6.18
C LEU A 64 -9.20 2.18 -6.88
N GLY A 65 -8.79 2.21 -8.16
CA GLY A 65 -8.82 3.42 -8.99
C GLY A 65 -10.25 3.88 -9.31
N GLU A 66 -11.10 2.97 -9.78
CA GLU A 66 -12.45 3.29 -10.25
C GLU A 66 -13.41 3.66 -9.12
N ARG A 67 -13.38 2.92 -8.01
CA ARG A 67 -14.37 3.10 -6.92
C ARG A 67 -13.98 4.17 -5.92
N TRP A 68 -12.69 4.33 -5.63
CA TRP A 68 -12.23 5.21 -4.55
C TRP A 68 -11.15 6.21 -4.97
N ASN A 69 -10.78 6.24 -6.26
CA ASN A 69 -9.70 7.07 -6.78
C ASN A 69 -8.39 6.87 -5.99
N ILE A 70 -8.06 5.61 -5.70
CA ILE A 70 -6.80 5.21 -5.07
C ILE A 70 -5.93 4.57 -6.15
N GLN A 71 -4.81 5.23 -6.45
CA GLN A 71 -3.89 4.79 -7.50
C GLN A 71 -2.71 4.05 -6.86
N ILE A 72 -2.50 2.81 -7.29
CA ILE A 72 -1.34 1.97 -6.92
C ILE A 72 -0.66 1.45 -8.18
N GLN A 73 0.60 1.02 -8.07
CA GLN A 73 1.29 0.35 -9.18
C GLN A 73 1.12 -1.17 -9.11
N VAL A 74 1.40 -1.83 -10.23
CA VAL A 74 1.57 -3.28 -10.28
C VAL A 74 2.93 -3.56 -10.93
N GLU A 75 3.79 -4.28 -10.22
CA GLU A 75 5.13 -4.66 -10.68
C GLU A 75 5.33 -6.15 -10.37
N ASP A 76 5.77 -6.93 -11.36
CA ASP A 76 6.01 -8.38 -11.23
C ASP A 76 4.82 -9.15 -10.62
N GLY A 77 3.60 -8.74 -10.97
CA GLY A 77 2.35 -9.34 -10.46
C GLY A 77 1.97 -8.92 -9.04
N LEU A 78 2.73 -8.05 -8.38
CA LEU A 78 2.46 -7.55 -7.03
C LEU A 78 1.84 -6.15 -7.06
N ALA A 79 0.91 -5.90 -6.15
CA ALA A 79 0.44 -4.55 -5.85
C ALA A 79 1.55 -3.76 -5.13
N VAL A 80 1.83 -2.55 -5.61
CA VAL A 80 2.92 -1.71 -5.11
C VAL A 80 2.37 -0.36 -4.66
N CYS A 81 2.59 -0.04 -3.39
CA CYS A 81 2.34 1.27 -2.79
C CYS A 81 3.68 1.95 -2.50
N ARG A 82 3.82 3.20 -2.94
CA ARG A 82 5.00 4.04 -2.69
C ARG A 82 4.61 5.17 -1.75
N LEU A 83 5.14 5.10 -0.53
CA LEU A 83 4.81 6.00 0.56
C LEU A 83 5.84 7.14 0.60
N GLY A 84 5.36 8.35 0.37
CA GLY A 84 6.16 9.57 0.44
C GLY A 84 6.04 10.28 1.80
N PRO A 85 6.88 11.31 2.02
CA PRO A 85 6.75 12.18 3.20
C PRO A 85 5.38 12.86 3.30
N ASP A 86 4.73 13.09 2.16
CA ASP A 86 3.43 13.76 2.08
C ASP A 86 2.24 12.78 2.12
N THR A 87 2.49 11.46 2.18
CA THR A 87 1.41 10.48 2.28
C THR A 87 0.70 10.65 3.64
N PRO A 88 -0.61 10.95 3.65
CA PRO A 88 -1.37 11.13 4.88
C PRO A 88 -1.58 9.78 5.57
N PHE A 89 -1.56 9.77 6.91
CA PHE A 89 -1.81 8.55 7.68
C PHE A 89 -3.24 8.05 7.47
N GLU A 90 -4.20 8.96 7.45
CA GLU A 90 -5.63 8.71 7.19
C GLU A 90 -5.85 8.09 5.80
N GLY A 91 -4.96 8.40 4.85
CA GLY A 91 -4.97 7.77 3.53
C GLY A 91 -4.68 6.27 3.58
N LEU A 92 -3.82 5.83 4.51
CA LEU A 92 -3.50 4.42 4.71
C LEU A 92 -4.66 3.66 5.35
N ASP A 93 -5.31 4.25 6.35
CA ASP A 93 -6.50 3.64 6.96
C ASP A 93 -7.68 3.61 5.97
N ARG A 94 -7.80 4.62 5.10
CA ARG A 94 -8.77 4.60 3.98
C ARG A 94 -8.47 3.46 3.00
N LEU A 95 -7.21 3.30 2.57
CA LEU A 95 -6.83 2.18 1.70
C LEU A 95 -7.17 0.84 2.36
N TRP A 96 -6.86 0.68 3.64
CA TRP A 96 -7.17 -0.53 4.39
C TRP A 96 -8.68 -0.84 4.39
N GLY A 97 -9.52 0.16 4.68
CA GLY A 97 -10.99 -0.01 4.63
C GLY A 97 -11.50 -0.38 3.23
N CYS A 98 -10.97 0.23 2.17
CA CYS A 98 -11.32 -0.12 0.79
C CYS A 98 -10.89 -1.55 0.42
N LEU A 99 -9.70 -1.98 0.88
CA LEU A 99 -9.26 -3.36 0.70
C LEU A 99 -10.20 -4.33 1.44
N PHE A 100 -10.63 -3.98 2.65
CA PHE A 100 -11.56 -4.80 3.43
C PHE A 100 -12.89 -4.98 2.72
N GLU A 101 -13.44 -3.93 2.11
CA GLU A 101 -14.65 -4.03 1.30
C GLU A 101 -14.48 -4.89 0.03
N LEU A 102 -13.28 -4.92 -0.57
CA LEU A 102 -13.02 -5.66 -1.80
C LEU A 102 -12.71 -7.15 -1.59
N VAL A 103 -12.04 -7.49 -0.48
CA VAL A 103 -11.42 -8.81 -0.30
C VAL A 103 -11.72 -9.45 1.06
N GLY A 104 -12.36 -8.73 1.97
CA GLY A 104 -12.88 -9.26 3.23
C GLY A 104 -14.22 -9.97 3.09
#